data_AF-A0A959DRA9-F1
#
_entry.id   AF-A0A959DRA9-F1
#
_cell.length_a   1.000
_cell.length_b   1.000
_cell.length_c   1.000
_cell.angle_alpha   90.00
_cell.angle_beta   90.00
_cell.angle_gamma   90.00
#
_symmetry.space_group_name_H-M   'P 1'
#
loop_
_entity.id
_entity.type
_entity.pdbx_description
1 polymer ?
#
loop_
_entity_poly.entity_id
_entity_poly.type
_entity_poly.pdbx_seq_one_letter_code
_entity_poly.pdbx_strand_id
1 'polypeptide(L)' 'KLIHFYYDVDEWELYDRKKDTLELHNVFADPDYADVVKTMMAKLKDIREKYHDSDSLDQYYIKKYDELKK' A
#
# COMPACT_ATOMS: atom_id res chain seq x y z
N LYS A 1 -0.98 -9.57 -2.07
CA LYS A 1 -1.41 -8.50 -1.14
C LYS A 1 -0.60 -7.27 -1.50
N LEU A 2 -1.22 -6.13 -1.75
CA LEU A 2 -0.54 -4.86 -2.06
C LEU A 2 -0.67 -3.95 -0.83
N ILE A 3 0.42 -3.33 -0.42
CA ILE A 3 0.50 -2.41 0.73
C ILE A 3 1.31 -1.19 0.31
N HIS A 4 0.88 -0.01 0.75
CA HIS A 4 1.64 1.23 0.67
C HIS A 4 1.91 1.70 2.09
N PHE A 5 3.17 1.90 2.43
CA PHE A 5 3.61 2.54 3.66
C PHE A 5 3.91 4.00 3.32
N TYR A 6 3.32 4.93 4.06
CA TYR A 6 3.38 6.38 3.77
C TYR A 6 3.55 7.26 5.01
N TYR A 7 3.89 6.68 6.18
CA TYR A 7 4.10 7.44 7.43
C TYR A 7 5.55 7.91 7.58
N ASP A 8 6.48 6.98 7.83
CA ASP A 8 7.90 7.22 8.04
C ASP A 8 8.76 6.88 6.82
N VAL A 9 8.22 6.05 5.93
CA VAL A 9 8.77 5.70 4.60
C VAL A 9 7.68 5.81 3.54
N ASP A 10 8.09 6.02 2.28
CA ASP A 10 7.21 5.98 1.10
C ASP A 10 7.56 4.74 0.26
N GLU A 11 7.01 3.59 0.66
CA GLU A 11 7.39 2.29 0.10
C GLU A 11 6.18 1.42 -0.24
N TRP A 12 6.30 0.72 -1.38
CA TRP A 12 5.31 -0.23 -1.86
C TRP A 12 5.78 -1.66 -1.68
N GLU A 13 4.87 -2.50 -1.19
CA GLU A 13 5.10 -3.92 -1.05
C GLU A 13 4.00 -4.74 -1.71
N LEU A 14 4.42 -5.79 -2.43
CA LEU A 14 3.53 -6.79 -3.01
C LEU A 14 3.98 -8.17 -2.58
N TYR A 15 3.07 -8.94 -1.98
CA TYR A 15 3.30 -10.32 -1.57
C TYR A 15 2.41 -11.32 -2.32
N ASP A 16 2.99 -12.37 -2.86
CA ASP A 16 2.24 -13.49 -3.46
C ASP A 16 1.78 -14.45 -2.35
N ARG A 17 0.56 -14.25 -1.85
CA ARG A 17 0.01 -15.07 -0.76
C ARG A 17 -0.18 -16.56 -1.11
N LYS A 18 -0.07 -16.95 -2.38
CA LYS A 18 -0.18 -18.35 -2.79
C LYS A 18 1.17 -19.04 -2.77
N LYS A 19 2.22 -18.36 -3.26
CA LYS A 19 3.58 -18.91 -3.30
C LYS A 19 4.40 -18.61 -2.04
N ASP A 20 4.09 -17.49 -1.39
CA ASP A 20 4.76 -16.96 -0.20
C ASP A 20 3.73 -16.74 0.91
N THR A 21 3.33 -17.84 1.56
CA THR A 21 2.30 -17.84 2.60
C THR A 21 2.70 -17.09 3.86
N LEU A 22 4.01 -16.90 4.06
CA LEU A 22 4.58 -16.17 5.19
C LEU A 22 4.87 -14.70 4.86
N GLU A 23 4.62 -14.26 3.61
CA GLU A 23 4.81 -12.88 3.16
C GLU A 23 6.22 -12.34 3.48
N LEU A 24 7.24 -13.15 3.19
CA LEU A 24 8.65 -12.84 3.47
C LEU A 24 9.36 -12.14 2.30
N HIS A 25 8.79 -12.20 1.09
CA HIS A 25 9.43 -11.72 -0.13
C HIS A 25 8.57 -10.65 -0.81
N ASN A 26 9.03 -9.40 -0.75
CA ASN A 26 8.44 -8.30 -1.51
C ASN A 26 8.79 -8.46 -3.00
N VAL A 27 7.77 -8.69 -3.84
CA VAL A 27 7.88 -8.85 -5.30
C VAL A 27 7.38 -7.62 -6.07
N PHE A 28 7.18 -6.48 -5.41
CA PHE A 28 6.65 -5.27 -6.08
C PHE A 28 7.53 -4.79 -7.24
N ALA A 29 8.85 -4.87 -7.09
CA ALA A 29 9.82 -4.47 -8.11
C ALA A 29 10.19 -5.62 -9.09
N ASP A 30 9.63 -6.81 -8.91
CA ASP A 30 9.91 -7.97 -9.77
C ASP A 30 9.22 -7.79 -11.14
N PRO A 31 9.96 -7.78 -12.26
CA PRO A 31 9.38 -7.66 -13.60
C PRO A 31 8.34 -8.73 -13.92
N ASP A 32 8.47 -9.95 -13.37
CA ASP A 32 7.52 -11.05 -13.58
C ASP A 32 6.15 -10.75 -12.96
N TYR A 33 6.08 -9.80 -12.01
CA TYR A 33 4.86 -9.38 -11.34
C TYR A 33 4.31 -8.03 -11.84
N ALA A 34 4.89 -7.41 -12.87
CA ALA A 34 4.51 -6.07 -13.33
C ALA A 34 3.02 -5.93 -13.70
N ASP A 35 2.45 -6.92 -14.39
CA ASP A 35 1.02 -6.93 -14.74
C ASP A 35 0.11 -7.07 -13.51
N VAL A 36 0.57 -7.84 -12.51
CA VAL A 36 -0.12 -7.99 -11.22
C VAL A 36 -0.08 -6.67 -10.46
N VAL A 37 1.08 -6.01 -10.40
CA VAL A 37 1.23 -4.68 -9.79
C VAL A 37 0.25 -3.69 -10.42
N LYS A 38 0.25 -3.58 -11.75
CA LYS A 38 -0.65 -2.67 -12.48
C LYS A 38 -2.13 -2.93 -12.14
N THR A 39 -2.52 -4.20 -12.13
CA THR A 39 -3.89 -4.61 -11.81
C THR A 39 -4.26 -4.28 -10.37
N MET A 40 -3.35 -4.52 -9.43
CA MET A 40 -3.58 -4.28 -8.00
C MET A 40 -3.62 -2.78 -7.68
N MET A 41 -2.77 -1.97 -8.31
CA MET A 41 -2.79 -0.51 -8.19
C MET A 41 -4.11 0.09 -8.69
N ALA A 42 -4.62 -0.39 -9.83
CA ALA A 42 -5.92 0.02 -10.34
C ALA A 42 -7.05 -0.32 -9.36
N LYS A 43 -7.07 -1.56 -8.85
CA LYS A 43 -8.06 -1.98 -7.84
C LYS A 43 -7.97 -1.16 -6.56
N LEU A 44 -6.76 -0.84 -6.10
CA LEU A 44 -6.56 -0.02 -4.92
C LEU A 44 -7.15 1.38 -5.13
N LYS A 45 -6.87 1.99 -6.28
CA LYS A 45 -7.46 3.28 -6.66
C LYS A 45 -8.99 3.24 -6.62
N ASP A 46 -9.60 2.26 -7.26
CA ASP A 46 -11.06 2.11 -7.29
C ASP A 46 -11.66 1.93 -5.89
N ILE A 47 -10.97 1.18 -5.02
CA ILE A 47 -11.39 0.97 -3.63
C ILE A 47 -11.27 2.27 -2.82
N ARG A 48 -10.17 3.02 -2.97
CA ARG A 48 -9.98 4.30 -2.27
C ARG A 48 -11.06 5.31 -2.68
N GLU A 49 -11.33 5.42 -3.97
CA GLU A 49 -12.42 6.27 -4.49
C GLU A 49 -13.79 5.86 -3.92
N LYS A 50 -14.09 4.56 -3.91
CA LYS A 50 -15.36 4.03 -3.38
C LYS A 50 -15.58 4.35 -1.91
N TYR A 51 -14.54 4.31 -1.09
CA TYR A 51 -14.62 4.55 0.35
C TYR A 51 -14.26 5.99 0.75
N HIS A 52 -14.08 6.88 -0.25
CA HIS A 52 -13.67 8.27 -0.04
C HIS A 52 -12.34 8.40 0.74
N ASP A 53 -11.47 7.41 0.57
CA ASP A 53 -10.12 7.44 1.09
C ASP A 53 -9.22 8.26 0.15
N SER A 54 -8.41 9.15 0.72
CA SER A 54 -7.68 10.16 -0.05
C SER A 54 -6.37 10.52 0.63
N ASP A 55 -5.41 10.98 -0.17
CA ASP A 55 -4.08 11.33 0.35
C ASP A 55 -4.14 12.47 1.39
N SER A 56 -5.15 13.35 1.32
CA SER A 56 -5.37 14.38 2.33
C SER A 56 -5.82 13.79 3.67
N LEU A 57 -6.62 12.72 3.64
CA LEU A 57 -7.06 11.99 4.82
C LEU A 57 -5.89 11.25 5.48
N ASP A 58 -5.01 10.65 4.66
CA ASP A 58 -3.78 10.02 5.11
C ASP A 58 -2.90 11.02 5.89
N GLN A 59 -2.60 12.17 5.29
CA GLN A 59 -1.79 13.22 5.92
C GLN A 59 -2.45 13.79 7.19
N TYR A 60 -3.78 13.92 7.19
CA TYR A 60 -4.52 14.36 8.37
C TYR A 60 -4.31 13.40 9.56
N TYR A 61 -4.43 12.09 9.34
CA TYR A 61 -4.26 11.11 10.41
C TYR A 61 -2.81 10.94 10.85
N ILE A 62 -1.85 11.03 9.93
CA ILE A 62 -0.42 11.06 10.25
C ILE A 62 -0.11 12.21 11.21
N LYS A 63 -0.51 13.43 10.85
CA LYS A 63 -0.26 14.61 11.68
C LYS A 63 -0.93 14.49 13.06
N LYS A 64 -2.17 13.99 13.11
CA LYS A 64 -2.89 13.78 14.36
C LYS A 64 -2.17 12.77 15.26
N TYR A 65 -1.61 11.71 14.69
CA TYR A 65 -0.82 10.72 15.42
C TYR A 65 0.47 11.32 15.98
N ASP A 66 1.18 12.15 15.19
CA ASP A 66 2.39 12.85 15.65
C ASP A 66 2.11 13.84 16.78
N GLU A 67 0.95 14.53 16.74
CA GLU A 67 0.52 15.44 17.80
C GLU A 67 0.20 14.70 19.11
N LEU A 68 -0.36 13.49 19.04
CA LEU A 68 -0.66 12.67 20.22
C LEU A 68 0.59 12.06 20.88
N LYS A 69 1.69 11.92 20.12
CA LYS A 69 2.97 11.39 20.62
C LYS A 69 3.84 12.45 21.31
N LYS A 70 3.52 13.74 21.15
CA LYS A 70 4.20 14.85 21.83
C LYS A 70 3.71 15.00 23.27
#